data_AF-A0A1Y4WDJ4-F1
#
_entry.id   AF-A0A1Y4WDJ4-F1
#
_cell.length_a   1.000
_cell.length_b   1.000
_cell.length_c   1.000
_cell.angle_alpha   90.00
_cell.angle_beta   90.00
_cell.angle_gamma   90.00
#
_symmetry.space_group_name_H-M   'P 1'
#
loop_
_entity.id
_entity.type
_entity.pdbx_description
1 polymer ?
#
loop_
_entity_poly.entity_id
_entity_poly.type
_entity_poly.pdbx_seq_one_letter_code
_entity_poly.pdbx_strand_id
1 'polypeptide(L)'
;MEVRETYETPEQVLEDMRRGYARFVEGLEEARSTGMMELFSNYLRGDGNPRVNQLVDAFAQVLGGWVEALAALLPGLAPEEADGYAVRALEQMLFYPKPADQRTEFTLLAFEGYAVPLVGLLTDGCRAEVAERYKKRTPPRRMMPNQKKLWRALTRH
;
A
#
# COMPACT_ATOMS: atom_id res chain seq x y z
N MET A 1 2.17 21.28 13.06
CA MET A 1 1.07 21.70 12.18
C MET A 1 1.27 20.94 10.89
N GLU A 2 0.74 19.71 10.82
CA GLU A 2 0.81 18.90 9.61
C GLU A 2 -0.14 19.53 8.60
N VAL A 3 0.41 20.04 7.50
CA VAL A 3 -0.37 20.43 6.34
C VAL A 3 -0.95 19.13 5.80
N ARG A 4 -2.20 18.81 6.13
CA ARG A 4 -2.94 17.78 5.40
C ARG A 4 -3.04 18.28 3.97
N GLU A 5 -2.32 17.65 3.06
CA GLU A 5 -2.53 17.87 1.63
C GLU A 5 -4.01 17.71 1.35
N THR A 6 -4.63 18.78 0.86
CA THR A 6 -6.05 18.77 0.53
C THR A 6 -6.15 18.33 -0.92
N TYR A 7 -6.60 17.11 -1.13
CA TYR A 7 -6.82 16.58 -2.47
C TYR A 7 -8.18 17.02 -2.99
N GLU A 8 -8.21 17.52 -4.23
CA GLU A 8 -9.44 17.96 -4.88
C GLU A 8 -10.00 16.87 -5.81
N THR A 9 -9.14 15.97 -6.30
CA THR A 9 -9.50 14.94 -7.28
C THR A 9 -8.84 13.59 -6.97
N PRO A 10 -9.51 12.45 -7.27
CA PRO A 10 -8.90 11.12 -7.12
C PRO A 10 -7.62 10.93 -7.95
N GLU A 11 -7.52 11.59 -9.10
CA GLU A 11 -6.39 11.52 -10.01
C GLU A 11 -5.12 12.08 -9.37
N GLN A 12 -5.24 13.20 -8.65
CA GLN A 12 -4.13 13.77 -7.88
C GLN A 12 -3.65 12.76 -6.83
N VAL A 13 -4.58 12.16 -6.09
CA VAL A 13 -4.24 11.16 -5.06
C VAL A 13 -3.53 9.96 -5.69
N LEU A 14 -4.02 9.44 -6.82
CA LEU A 14 -3.41 8.29 -7.49
C LEU A 14 -2.02 8.59 -8.06
N GLU A 15 -1.79 9.80 -8.56
CA GLU A 15 -0.48 10.19 -9.07
C GLU A 15 0.53 10.37 -7.93
N ASP A 16 0.12 10.98 -6.82
CA ASP A 16 0.98 11.14 -5.65
C ASP A 16 1.24 9.81 -4.95
N MET A 17 0.24 8.93 -4.86
CA MET A 17 0.42 7.56 -4.39
C MET A 17 1.44 6.81 -5.24
N ARG A 18 1.34 6.87 -6.57
CA ARG A 18 2.30 6.24 -7.50
C ARG A 18 3.72 6.77 -7.29
N ARG A 19 3.90 8.09 -7.22
CA ARG A 19 5.21 8.73 -6.97
C ARG A 19 5.75 8.37 -5.59
N GLY A 20 4.87 8.33 -4.60
CA GLY A 20 5.17 7.97 -3.23
C GLY A 20 5.71 6.56 -3.09
N TYR A 21 5.05 5.58 -3.70
CA TYR A 21 5.55 4.21 -3.74
C TYR A 21 6.91 4.09 -4.43
N ALA A 22 7.13 4.80 -5.54
CA ALA A 22 8.43 4.81 -6.22
C ALA A 22 9.54 5.35 -5.32
N ARG A 23 9.33 6.53 -4.72
CA ARG A 23 10.26 7.14 -3.76
C ARG A 23 10.50 6.27 -2.54
N PHE A 24 9.46 5.58 -2.05
CA PHE A 24 9.58 4.68 -0.91
C PHE A 24 10.48 3.48 -1.22
N VAL A 25 10.33 2.87 -2.39
CA VAL A 25 11.20 1.76 -2.81
C VAL A 25 12.63 2.22 -3.02
N GLU A 26 12.86 3.36 -3.66
CA GLU A 26 14.19 3.96 -3.80
C GLU A 26 14.82 4.24 -2.42
N GLY A 27 14.06 4.85 -1.51
CA GLY A 27 14.51 5.11 -0.14
C GLY A 27 14.81 3.85 0.67
N LEU A 28 14.09 2.73 0.44
CA LEU A 28 14.40 1.45 1.08
C LEU A 28 15.75 0.91 0.61
N GLU A 29 16.05 1.02 -0.68
CA GLU A 29 17.33 0.59 -1.24
C GLU A 29 18.47 1.43 -0.68
N GLU A 30 18.32 2.75 -0.66
CA GLU A 30 19.29 3.68 -0.07
C GLU A 30 19.53 3.40 1.43
N ALA A 31 18.45 3.25 2.21
CA ALA A 31 18.54 2.99 3.65
C ALA A 31 19.24 1.65 3.96
N ARG A 32 19.10 0.65 3.07
CA ARG A 32 19.77 -0.66 3.19
C ARG A 32 21.23 -0.61 2.73
N SER A 33 21.56 0.28 1.80
CA SER A 33 22.93 0.45 1.28
C SER A 33 23.86 1.19 2.25
N THR A 34 23.31 1.86 3.26
CA THR A 34 24.10 2.64 4.21
C THR A 34 24.90 1.73 5.16
N GLY A 35 26.23 1.71 4.95
CA GLY A 35 27.29 1.43 5.94
C GLY A 35 27.19 0.15 6.78
N MET A 36 27.95 -0.88 6.41
CA MET A 36 28.10 -2.14 7.15
C MET A 36 28.35 -1.98 8.67
N MET A 37 29.07 -0.92 9.08
CA MET A 37 29.35 -0.62 10.50
C MET A 37 28.13 -0.15 11.29
N GLU A 38 27.21 0.60 10.67
CA GLU A 38 25.98 1.09 11.29
C GLU A 38 24.98 -0.07 11.48
N LEU A 39 24.89 -0.95 10.47
CA LEU A 39 24.13 -2.20 10.54
C LEU A 39 24.64 -3.15 11.64
N PHE A 40 25.96 -3.26 11.80
CA PHE A 40 26.57 -4.10 12.83
C PHE A 40 26.26 -3.59 14.25
N SER A 41 26.32 -2.27 14.46
CA SER A 41 25.95 -1.62 15.72
C SER A 41 24.47 -1.86 16.07
N ASN A 42 23.56 -1.76 15.09
CA ASN A 42 22.13 -1.95 15.31
C ASN A 42 21.80 -3.42 15.61
N TYR A 43 22.40 -4.35 14.87
CA TYR A 43 22.27 -5.79 15.11
C TYR A 43 22.68 -6.18 16.54
N LEU A 44 23.78 -5.63 17.06
CA LEU A 44 24.24 -5.89 18.44
C LEU A 44 23.27 -5.36 19.51
N ARG A 45 22.47 -4.33 19.19
CA ARG A 45 21.43 -3.80 20.09
C ARG A 45 20.09 -4.51 19.97
N GLY A 46 19.94 -5.40 18.99
CA GLY A 46 18.65 -6.04 18.67
C GLY A 46 17.67 -5.11 17.97
N ASP A 47 18.10 -3.90 17.61
CA ASP A 47 17.27 -2.93 16.89
C ASP A 47 17.38 -3.19 15.39
N GLY A 48 16.25 -3.19 14.69
CA GLY A 48 16.21 -3.15 13.23
C GLY A 48 16.89 -1.88 12.69
N ASN A 49 17.08 -1.78 11.37
CA ASN A 49 17.65 -0.55 10.79
C ASN A 49 16.69 0.63 11.06
N PRO A 50 17.09 1.63 11.89
CA PRO A 50 16.20 2.70 12.31
C PRO A 50 15.75 3.57 11.14
N ARG A 51 16.56 3.69 10.08
CA ARG A 51 16.18 4.42 8.86
C ARG A 51 15.08 3.70 8.09
N VAL A 52 15.15 2.37 8.02
CA VAL A 52 14.09 1.56 7.40
C VAL A 52 12.80 1.69 8.21
N ASN A 53 12.87 1.62 9.54
CA ASN A 53 11.69 1.78 10.39
C ASN A 53 11.05 3.17 10.22
N GLN A 54 11.86 4.23 10.28
CA GLN A 54 11.38 5.60 10.06
C GLN A 54 10.74 5.77 8.67
N LEU A 55 11.34 5.20 7.63
CA LEU A 55 10.80 5.27 6.28
C LEU A 55 9.47 4.51 6.16
N VAL A 56 9.37 3.34 6.77
CA VAL A 56 8.14 2.53 6.83
C VAL A 56 7.04 3.29 7.56
N ASP A 57 7.34 3.88 8.72
CA ASP A 57 6.36 4.62 9.52
C ASP A 57 5.88 5.88 8.79
N ALA A 58 6.80 6.65 8.18
CA ALA A 58 6.46 7.82 7.39
C ALA A 58 5.59 7.45 6.18
N PHE A 59 5.94 6.38 5.46
CA PHE A 59 5.15 5.91 4.33
C PHE A 59 3.78 5.41 4.77
N ALA A 60 3.68 4.72 5.91
CA ALA A 60 2.41 4.25 6.47
C ALA A 60 1.44 5.41 6.75
N GLN A 61 1.94 6.52 7.29
CA GLN A 61 1.13 7.72 7.54
C GLN A 61 0.63 8.35 6.25
N VAL A 62 1.51 8.54 5.27
CA VAL A 62 1.15 9.15 3.99
C VAL A 62 0.18 8.26 3.21
N LEU A 63 0.43 6.95 3.15
CA LEU A 63 -0.47 5.99 2.51
C LEU A 63 -1.85 5.97 3.16
N GLY A 64 -1.91 6.04 4.50
CA GLY A 64 -3.17 6.21 5.22
C GLY A 64 -3.92 7.44 4.76
N GLY A 65 -3.22 8.59 4.64
CA GLY A 65 -3.80 9.84 4.14
C GLY A 65 -4.35 9.73 2.71
N TRP A 66 -3.64 9.09 1.78
CA TRP A 66 -4.13 8.86 0.41
C TRP A 66 -5.38 7.97 0.38
N VAL A 67 -5.38 6.88 1.14
CA VAL A 67 -6.55 5.99 1.22
C VAL A 67 -7.76 6.71 1.82
N GLU A 68 -7.55 7.51 2.87
CA GLU A 68 -8.61 8.33 3.46
C GLU A 68 -9.16 9.37 2.47
N ALA A 69 -8.28 10.03 1.72
CA ALA A 69 -8.68 10.99 0.68
C ALA A 69 -9.50 10.33 -0.42
N LEU A 70 -9.07 9.18 -0.94
CA LEU A 70 -9.85 8.41 -1.91
C LEU A 70 -11.20 7.98 -1.33
N ALA A 71 -11.23 7.45 -0.11
CA ALA A 71 -12.48 7.04 0.53
C ALA A 71 -13.47 8.20 0.75
N ALA A 72 -12.98 9.44 0.86
CA ALA A 72 -13.81 10.63 0.97
C ALA A 72 -14.28 11.16 -0.40
N LEU A 73 -13.43 11.10 -1.44
CA LEU A 73 -13.72 11.65 -2.76
C LEU A 73 -14.63 10.75 -3.61
N LEU A 74 -14.37 9.43 -3.60
CA LEU A 74 -15.03 8.49 -4.51
C LEU A 74 -16.57 8.40 -4.34
N PRO A 75 -17.16 8.49 -3.14
CA PRO A 75 -18.62 8.49 -3.00
C PRO A 75 -19.33 9.68 -3.67
N GLY A 76 -18.60 10.76 -4.01
CA GLY A 76 -19.15 11.93 -4.70
C GLY A 76 -19.22 11.79 -6.23
N LEU A 77 -18.71 10.68 -6.79
CA LEU A 77 -18.64 10.45 -8.24
C LEU A 77 -19.77 9.53 -8.73
N ALA A 78 -19.91 9.40 -10.06
CA ALA A 78 -20.74 8.35 -10.62
C ALA A 78 -20.22 6.96 -10.19
N PRO A 79 -21.09 5.97 -9.95
CA PRO A 79 -20.68 4.64 -9.49
C PRO A 79 -19.60 3.99 -10.35
N GLU A 80 -19.68 4.13 -11.67
CA GLU A 80 -18.72 3.56 -12.62
C GLU A 80 -17.34 4.23 -12.52
N GLU A 81 -17.32 5.55 -12.30
CA GLU A 81 -16.08 6.31 -12.11
C GLU A 81 -15.44 5.97 -10.77
N ALA A 82 -16.23 5.94 -9.70
CA ALA A 82 -15.79 5.57 -8.37
C ALA A 82 -15.16 4.16 -8.33
N ASP A 83 -15.83 3.19 -8.96
CA ASP A 83 -15.36 1.82 -9.09
C ASP A 83 -14.03 1.77 -9.88
N GLY A 84 -13.95 2.49 -11.00
CA GLY A 84 -12.72 2.59 -11.80
C GLY A 84 -11.53 3.16 -11.01
N TYR A 85 -11.74 4.20 -10.21
CA TYR A 85 -10.69 4.75 -9.34
C TYR A 85 -10.29 3.82 -8.20
N ALA A 86 -11.27 3.17 -7.55
CA ALA A 86 -11.01 2.20 -6.49
C ALA A 86 -10.20 1.01 -7.01
N VAL A 87 -10.53 0.49 -8.20
CA VAL A 87 -9.75 -0.56 -8.87
C VAL A 87 -8.32 -0.09 -9.13
N ARG A 88 -8.12 1.09 -9.72
CA ARG A 88 -6.77 1.63 -10.00
C ARG A 88 -5.94 1.81 -8.73
N ALA A 89 -6.56 2.27 -7.65
CA ALA A 89 -5.90 2.41 -6.36
C ALA A 89 -5.45 1.04 -5.81
N LEU A 90 -6.35 0.05 -5.83
CA LEU A 90 -6.03 -1.32 -5.42
C LEU A 90 -4.96 -1.94 -6.30
N GLU A 91 -5.00 -1.69 -7.61
CA GLU A 91 -3.97 -2.18 -8.52
C GLU A 91 -2.60 -1.62 -8.19
N GLN A 92 -2.52 -0.32 -7.89
CA GLN A 92 -1.28 0.30 -7.45
C GLN A 92 -0.82 -0.33 -6.13
N MET A 93 -1.65 -0.36 -5.09
CA MET A 93 -1.25 -0.87 -3.77
C MET A 93 -0.82 -2.35 -3.77
N LEU A 94 -1.39 -3.17 -4.66
CA LEU A 94 -1.18 -4.62 -4.66
C LEU A 94 -0.21 -5.09 -5.73
N PHE A 95 -0.13 -4.44 -6.88
CA PHE A 95 0.66 -4.98 -8.00
C PHE A 95 1.83 -4.08 -8.41
N TYR A 96 1.93 -2.87 -7.86
CA TYR A 96 2.96 -1.92 -8.19
C TYR A 96 3.55 -1.18 -6.97
N PRO A 97 4.80 -0.71 -7.07
CA PRO A 97 5.82 -1.14 -8.01
C PRO A 97 6.11 -2.64 -7.84
N LYS A 98 6.62 -3.30 -8.88
CA LYS A 98 7.08 -4.68 -8.76
C LYS A 98 8.38 -4.67 -7.93
N PRO A 99 8.43 -5.37 -6.78
CA PRO A 99 9.62 -5.38 -5.96
C PRO A 99 10.76 -6.07 -6.71
N ALA A 100 11.97 -5.49 -6.65
CA ALA A 100 13.18 -6.06 -7.24
C ALA A 100 13.75 -7.23 -6.42
N ASP A 101 13.46 -7.26 -5.11
CA ASP A 101 13.92 -8.31 -4.19
C ASP A 101 12.86 -8.70 -3.14
N GLN A 102 13.09 -9.83 -2.48
CA GLN A 102 12.17 -10.40 -1.48
C GLN A 102 12.02 -9.53 -0.22
N ARG A 103 13.04 -8.73 0.15
CA ARG A 103 12.97 -7.85 1.32
C ARG A 103 12.05 -6.67 1.03
N THR A 104 12.13 -6.08 -0.15
CA THR A 104 11.21 -5.04 -0.62
C THR A 104 9.80 -5.58 -0.75
N GLU A 105 9.63 -6.78 -1.32
CA GLU A 105 8.33 -7.46 -1.36
C GLU A 105 7.74 -7.59 0.04
N PHE A 106 8.50 -8.14 0.99
CA PHE A 106 8.05 -8.33 2.36
C PHE A 106 7.64 -7.02 3.05
N THR A 107 8.39 -5.94 2.84
CA THR A 107 8.03 -4.61 3.35
C THR A 107 6.72 -4.10 2.73
N LEU A 108 6.53 -4.25 1.41
CA LEU A 108 5.30 -3.82 0.73
C LEU A 108 4.06 -4.58 1.21
N LEU A 109 4.19 -5.88 1.51
CA LEU A 109 3.10 -6.71 2.03
C LEU A 109 2.49 -6.16 3.34
N ALA A 110 3.29 -5.43 4.14
CA ALA A 110 2.81 -4.83 5.37
C ALA A 110 1.69 -3.79 5.12
N PHE A 111 1.69 -3.15 3.95
CA PHE A 111 0.75 -2.08 3.62
C PHE A 111 -0.55 -2.57 2.98
N GLU A 112 -0.65 -3.83 2.55
CA GLU A 112 -1.85 -4.33 1.85
C GLU A 112 -3.12 -4.26 2.71
N GLY A 113 -2.98 -4.25 4.04
CA GLY A 113 -4.11 -4.05 4.94
C GLY A 113 -4.75 -2.66 4.89
N TYR A 114 -4.05 -1.66 4.35
CA TYR A 114 -4.54 -0.29 4.16
C TYR A 114 -5.58 -0.21 3.04
N ALA A 115 -5.59 -1.16 2.11
CA ALA A 115 -6.52 -1.17 0.97
C ALA A 115 -7.98 -1.45 1.37
N VAL A 116 -8.23 -1.92 2.60
CA VAL A 116 -9.55 -2.37 3.06
C VAL A 116 -10.68 -1.34 2.86
N PRO A 117 -10.50 -0.04 3.18
CA PRO A 117 -11.55 0.96 2.98
C PRO A 117 -12.00 1.08 1.51
N LEU A 118 -11.10 0.83 0.55
CA LEU A 118 -11.40 0.93 -0.87
C LEU A 118 -12.23 -0.25 -1.38
N VAL A 119 -12.19 -1.40 -0.69
CA VAL A 119 -12.95 -2.58 -1.09
C VAL A 119 -14.46 -2.37 -1.01
N GLY A 120 -14.92 -1.55 -0.05
CA GLY A 120 -16.34 -1.22 0.10
C GLY A 120 -16.89 -0.32 -1.00
N LEU A 121 -16.01 0.27 -1.82
CA LEU A 121 -16.37 1.14 -2.94
C LEU A 121 -16.46 0.38 -4.27
N LEU A 122 -16.03 -0.88 -4.28
CA LEU A 122 -16.05 -1.71 -5.48
C LEU A 122 -17.42 -2.31 -5.72
N THR A 123 -17.80 -2.38 -7.00
CA THR A 123 -18.90 -3.24 -7.44
C THR A 123 -18.55 -4.71 -7.20
N ASP A 124 -19.57 -5.57 -7.08
CA ASP A 124 -19.38 -7.00 -6.83
C ASP A 124 -18.52 -7.68 -7.92
N GLY A 125 -18.68 -7.25 -9.17
CA GLY A 125 -17.89 -7.74 -10.31
C GLY A 125 -16.41 -7.38 -10.17
N CYS A 126 -16.10 -6.09 -10.01
CA CYS A 126 -14.73 -5.61 -9.85
C CYS A 126 -14.07 -6.19 -8.59
N ARG A 127 -14.81 -6.32 -7.50
CA ARG A 127 -14.34 -6.96 -6.27
C ARG A 127 -13.94 -8.42 -6.51
N ALA A 128 -14.75 -9.19 -7.24
CA ALA A 128 -14.42 -10.56 -7.60
C ALA A 128 -13.17 -10.64 -8.49
N GLU A 129 -13.04 -9.76 -9.49
CA GLU A 129 -11.86 -9.72 -10.37
C GLU A 129 -10.56 -9.41 -9.62
N VAL A 130 -10.59 -8.43 -8.71
CA VAL A 130 -9.45 -8.10 -7.84
C VAL A 130 -9.10 -9.30 -6.95
N ALA A 131 -10.10 -9.95 -6.36
CA ALA A 131 -9.90 -11.16 -5.54
C ALA A 131 -9.24 -12.28 -6.37
N GLU A 132 -9.70 -12.52 -7.59
CA GLU A 132 -9.15 -13.53 -8.50
C GLU A 132 -7.68 -13.26 -8.87
N ARG A 133 -7.30 -12.01 -9.11
CA ARG A 133 -5.90 -11.65 -9.35
C ARG A 133 -5.06 -11.77 -8.10
N TYR A 134 -5.59 -11.34 -6.96
CA TYR A 134 -4.88 -11.36 -5.69
C TYR A 134 -4.58 -12.79 -5.22
N LYS A 135 -5.54 -13.72 -5.34
CA LYS A 135 -5.30 -15.14 -5.00
C LYS A 135 -4.30 -15.83 -5.93
N LYS A 136 -4.22 -15.41 -7.20
CA LYS A 136 -3.23 -15.92 -8.17
C LYS A 136 -1.82 -15.49 -7.78
N ARG A 137 -1.66 -14.25 -7.30
CA ARG A 137 -0.38 -13.73 -6.78
C ARG A 137 0.01 -14.44 -5.48
N THR A 138 -0.90 -14.50 -4.51
CA THR A 138 -0.65 -15.07 -3.19
C THR A 138 -1.83 -15.96 -2.78
N PRO A 139 -1.69 -17.30 -2.78
CA PRO A 139 -2.76 -18.19 -2.36
C PRO A 139 -3.20 -17.93 -0.90
N PRO A 140 -4.50 -18.01 -0.56
CA PRO A 140 -5.00 -17.65 0.77
C PRO A 140 -4.29 -18.32 1.97
N ARG A 141 -3.87 -19.58 1.79
CA ARG A 141 -3.10 -20.34 2.80
C ARG A 141 -1.71 -19.77 3.11
N ARG A 142 -1.15 -18.95 2.21
CA ARG A 142 0.17 -18.31 2.33
C ARG A 142 0.08 -16.83 2.75
N MET A 143 -1.13 -16.29 2.89
CA MET A 143 -1.33 -14.89 3.22
C MET A 143 -0.92 -14.58 4.67
N MET A 144 -0.20 -13.48 4.83
CA MET A 144 0.14 -12.86 6.11
C MET A 144 -1.08 -12.18 6.76
N PRO A 145 -1.03 -11.73 8.04
CA PRO A 145 -2.18 -11.15 8.72
C PRO A 145 -2.87 -9.99 7.97
N ASN A 146 -2.10 -9.02 7.47
CA ASN A 146 -2.66 -7.88 6.70
C ASN A 146 -3.27 -8.33 5.37
N GLN A 147 -2.65 -9.32 4.74
CA GLN A 147 -3.14 -9.92 3.51
C GLN A 147 -4.46 -10.67 3.73
N LYS A 148 -4.57 -11.42 4.84
CA LYS A 148 -5.81 -12.09 5.26
C LYS A 148 -6.92 -11.11 5.58
N LYS A 149 -6.59 -9.96 6.19
CA LYS A 149 -7.55 -8.88 6.46
C LYS A 149 -8.15 -8.38 5.14
N LEU A 150 -7.31 -8.04 4.17
CA LEU A 150 -7.75 -7.61 2.85
C LEU A 150 -8.53 -8.71 2.10
N TRP A 151 -8.02 -9.94 2.12
CA TRP A 151 -8.69 -11.08 1.47
C TRP A 151 -10.11 -11.27 1.98
N ARG A 152 -10.32 -11.21 3.29
CA ARG A 152 -11.66 -11.30 3.88
C ARG A 152 -12.56 -10.15 3.41
N ALA A 153 -12.04 -8.93 3.27
CA ALA A 153 -12.82 -7.82 2.75
C ALA A 153 -13.24 -8.07 1.29
N LEU A 154 -12.33 -8.61 0.47
CA LEU A 154 -12.59 -8.91 -0.94
C LEU A 154 -13.58 -10.06 -1.16
N THR A 155 -13.61 -11.06 -0.28
CA THR A 155 -14.44 -12.27 -0.47
C THR A 155 -15.69 -12.33 0.39
N ARG A 156 -15.94 -11.32 1.24
CA ARG A 156 -17.14 -11.31 2.07
C ARG A 156 -18.29 -10.74 1.24
N HIS A 157 -19.36 -11.52 1.17
CA HIS A 157 -20.65 -11.14 0.60
C HIS A 157 -21.54 -10.58 1.71
#